data_AF-A0A0R0I309-F1
#
_entry.id   AF-A0A0R0I309-F1
#
_cell.length_a   1.000
_cell.length_b   1.000
_cell.length_c   1.000
_cell.angle_alpha   90.00
_cell.angle_beta   90.00
_cell.angle_gamma   90.00
#
_symmetry.space_group_name_H-M   'P 1'
#
loop_
_entity.id
_entity.type
_entity.pdbx_description
1 polymer ?
#
loop_
_entity_poly.entity_id
_entity_poly.type
_entity_poly.pdbx_seq_one_letter_code
_entity_poly.pdbx_strand_id
1 'polypeptide(L)'
;MSKEANEEETIHSVSIDLEGSSSATRKKIRPSKSGEKERMISSMKEVAESLKEFVKVTKKKMKNKKKMEIKEAQEVVHEVVNELDNIPNFNGALQHRAINWLTENPIRFVIIKALPLDEKEDYISSFMP
;
A
#
# COMPACT_ATOMS: atom_id res chain seq x y z
N MET A 1 47.07 13.60 -45.16
CA MET A 1 46.17 12.46 -45.41
C MET A 1 45.46 12.11 -44.11
N SER A 2 44.33 11.42 -44.23
CA SER A 2 43.41 10.84 -43.23
C SER A 2 42.20 11.73 -42.92
N LYS A 3 40.95 11.40 -43.30
CA LYS A 3 40.09 10.19 -43.23
C LYS A 3 39.22 10.13 -41.96
N GLU A 4 37.99 9.68 -42.23
CA GLU A 4 36.95 9.12 -41.35
C GLU A 4 36.03 10.15 -40.65
N ALA A 5 34.77 10.30 -41.08
CA ALA A 5 33.62 9.37 -41.04
C ALA A 5 33.07 9.20 -39.61
N ASN A 6 32.08 10.04 -39.27
CA ASN A 6 31.04 9.67 -38.32
C ASN A 6 29.73 10.36 -38.72
N GLU A 7 28.71 9.53 -38.93
CA GLU A 7 27.28 9.82 -39.11
C GLU A 7 26.77 10.77 -38.00
N GLU A 8 26.07 11.83 -38.35
CA GLU A 8 24.60 11.89 -38.42
C GLU A 8 23.91 11.63 -37.07
N GLU A 9 23.74 12.69 -36.27
CA GLU A 9 22.44 12.93 -35.63
C GLU A 9 21.97 14.33 -36.04
N THR A 10 21.15 14.33 -37.08
CA THR A 10 20.39 15.46 -37.59
C THR A 10 19.40 15.91 -36.50
N ILE A 11 19.87 16.71 -35.55
CA ILE A 11 19.00 17.57 -34.75
C ILE A 11 18.43 18.63 -35.69
N HIS A 12 17.31 18.27 -36.32
CA HIS A 12 16.47 19.17 -37.10
C HIS A 12 15.87 20.21 -36.15
N SER A 13 16.72 21.15 -35.74
CA SER A 13 16.30 22.40 -35.14
C SER A 13 15.61 23.18 -36.25
N VAL A 14 14.29 22.99 -36.35
CA VAL A 14 13.44 23.90 -37.11
C VAL A 14 13.51 25.22 -36.36
N SER A 15 14.45 26.06 -36.75
CA SER A 15 14.51 27.46 -36.39
C SER A 15 13.21 28.12 -36.84
N ILE A 16 12.35 28.45 -35.88
CA ILE A 16 11.14 29.21 -36.10
C ILE A 16 11.58 30.64 -36.37
N ASP A 17 11.59 31.01 -37.64
CA ASP A 17 11.83 32.36 -38.10
C ASP A 17 10.71 33.27 -37.56
N LEU A 18 11.05 34.11 -36.58
CA LEU A 18 10.16 35.09 -35.98
C LEU A 18 10.29 36.42 -36.74
N GLU A 19 10.07 36.41 -38.04
CA GLU A 19 9.78 37.64 -38.78
C GLU A 19 8.62 37.45 -39.76
N GLY A 20 7.61 38.31 -39.59
CA GLY A 20 6.83 38.82 -40.72
C GLY A 20 5.66 37.96 -41.21
N SER A 21 4.51 38.05 -40.53
CA SER A 21 3.23 38.07 -41.24
C SER A 21 2.18 38.83 -40.43
N SER A 22 2.23 40.15 -40.58
CA SER A 22 1.10 41.03 -40.29
C SER A 22 -0.07 40.68 -41.22
N SER A 23 -0.99 39.83 -40.78
CA SER A 23 -2.38 39.91 -41.26
C SER A 23 -3.28 39.90 -40.04
N ALA A 24 -3.73 41.11 -39.68
CA ALA A 24 -4.71 41.32 -38.63
C ALA A 24 -6.10 40.87 -39.12
N THR A 25 -6.26 39.59 -39.44
CA THR A 25 -7.60 39.02 -39.62
C THR A 25 -8.15 38.76 -38.22
N ARG A 26 -8.74 39.82 -37.65
CA ARG A 26 -9.44 39.84 -36.36
C ARG A 26 -10.60 38.85 -36.43
N LYS A 27 -10.33 37.55 -36.23
CA LYS A 27 -11.38 36.56 -36.00
C LYS A 27 -12.19 37.10 -34.82
N LYS A 28 -13.45 37.47 -35.07
CA LYS A 28 -14.43 37.72 -34.01
C LYS A 28 -14.53 36.42 -33.21
N ILE A 29 -13.74 36.31 -32.15
CA ILE A 29 -13.94 35.31 -31.12
C ILE A 29 -15.33 35.64 -30.58
N ARG A 30 -16.35 34.86 -30.99
CA ARG A 30 -17.65 34.91 -30.32
C ARG A 30 -17.34 34.65 -28.84
N PRO A 31 -17.68 35.57 -27.92
CA PRO A 31 -17.53 35.30 -26.51
C PRO A 31 -18.31 34.02 -26.22
N SER A 32 -17.63 32.95 -25.82
CA SER A 32 -18.32 31.78 -25.28
C SER A 32 -19.24 32.28 -24.16
N LYS A 33 -20.52 31.89 -24.20
CA LYS A 33 -21.53 32.33 -23.22
C LYS A 33 -20.93 32.12 -21.84
N SER A 34 -20.81 33.18 -21.04
CA SER A 34 -20.19 33.18 -19.71
C SER A 34 -20.66 32.00 -18.83
N GLY A 35 -21.91 31.57 -18.99
CA GLY A 35 -22.48 30.43 -18.29
C GLY A 35 -21.83 29.06 -18.56
N GLU A 36 -21.12 28.87 -19.68
CA GLU A 36 -20.39 27.61 -19.94
C GLU A 36 -19.16 27.48 -19.05
N LYS A 37 -18.40 28.58 -18.88
CA LYS A 37 -17.24 28.61 -17.97
C LYS A 37 -17.67 28.42 -16.51
N GLU A 38 -18.74 29.08 -16.09
CA GLU A 38 -19.25 28.96 -14.73
C GLU A 38 -19.79 27.55 -14.43
N ARG A 39 -20.47 26.93 -15.40
CA ARG A 39 -20.90 25.52 -15.33
C ARG A 39 -19.70 24.58 -15.25
N MET A 40 -18.65 24.82 -16.04
CA MET A 40 -17.42 24.04 -16.01
C MET A 40 -16.72 24.15 -14.65
N ILE A 41 -16.58 25.36 -14.11
CA ILE A 41 -16.00 25.59 -12.77
C ILE A 41 -16.81 24.87 -11.69
N SER A 42 -18.14 24.95 -11.75
CA SER A 42 -19.04 24.25 -10.80
C SER A 42 -18.89 22.73 -10.89
N SER A 43 -18.84 22.18 -12.11
CA SER A 43 -18.62 20.74 -12.34
C SER A 43 -17.24 20.29 -11.84
N MET A 44 -16.19 21.07 -12.09
CA MET A 44 -14.85 20.76 -11.58
C MET A 44 -14.80 20.82 -10.04
N LYS A 45 -15.53 21.74 -9.42
CA LYS A 45 -15.66 21.82 -7.95
C LYS A 45 -16.34 20.57 -7.40
N GLU A 46 -17.45 20.13 -7.99
CA GLU A 46 -18.15 18.90 -7.61
C GLU A 46 -17.24 17.67 -7.75
N VAL A 47 -16.52 17.55 -8.87
CA VAL A 47 -15.54 16.47 -9.08
C VAL A 47 -14.43 16.50 -8.03
N ALA A 48 -13.90 17.69 -7.71
CA ALA A 48 -12.87 17.83 -6.69
C ALA A 48 -13.36 17.48 -5.28
N GLU A 49 -14.59 17.86 -4.93
CA GLU A 49 -15.23 17.50 -3.65
C GLU A 49 -15.50 15.99 -3.55
N SER A 50 -16.04 15.39 -4.62
CA SER A 50 -16.27 13.94 -4.72
C SER A 50 -14.96 13.15 -4.59
N LEU A 51 -13.88 13.60 -5.26
CA LEU A 51 -12.56 12.98 -5.13
C LEU A 51 -12.00 13.10 -3.70
N LYS A 52 -12.16 14.27 -3.06
CA LYS A 52 -11.73 14.50 -1.67
C LYS A 52 -12.46 13.57 -0.71
N GLU A 53 -13.76 13.39 -0.88
CA GLU A 53 -14.55 12.46 -0.08
C GLU A 53 -14.12 11.00 -0.30
N PHE A 54 -13.96 10.59 -1.56
CA PHE A 54 -13.52 9.25 -1.93
C PHE A 54 -12.17 8.88 -1.28
N VAL A 55 -11.19 9.79 -1.34
CA VAL A 55 -9.88 9.59 -0.70
C VAL A 55 -10.02 9.48 0.82
N LYS A 56 -10.85 10.32 1.43
CA LYS A 56 -11.11 10.29 2.89
C LYS A 56 -11.72 8.95 3.32
N VAL A 57 -12.74 8.47 2.61
CA VAL A 57 -13.41 7.18 2.87
C VAL A 57 -12.43 6.03 2.69
N THR A 58 -11.66 6.03 1.60
CA THR A 58 -10.66 4.99 1.30
C THR A 58 -9.57 4.92 2.37
N LYS A 59 -9.04 6.06 2.79
CA LYS A 59 -8.03 6.14 3.88
C LYS A 59 -8.60 5.62 5.20
N LYS A 60 -9.85 5.96 5.54
CA LYS A 60 -10.52 5.44 6.74
C LYS A 60 -10.72 3.91 6.66
N LYS A 61 -11.16 3.39 5.52
CA LYS A 61 -11.34 1.94 5.30
C LYS A 61 -10.01 1.18 5.44
N MET A 62 -8.93 1.68 4.84
CA MET A 62 -7.60 1.06 4.97
C MET A 62 -7.09 1.08 6.42
N LYS A 63 -7.25 2.20 7.13
CA LYS A 63 -6.88 2.29 8.56
C LYS A 63 -7.67 1.29 9.41
N ASN A 64 -8.97 1.17 9.17
CA ASN A 64 -9.82 0.22 9.88
C ASN A 64 -9.46 -1.23 9.57
N LYS A 65 -9.15 -1.56 8.31
CA LYS A 65 -8.68 -2.89 7.90
C LYS A 65 -7.39 -3.27 8.63
N LYS A 66 -6.39 -2.39 8.63
CA LYS A 66 -5.13 -2.62 9.36
C LYS A 66 -5.36 -2.78 10.88
N LYS A 67 -6.28 -2.01 11.46
CA LYS A 67 -6.65 -2.15 12.88
C LYS A 67 -7.30 -3.52 13.16
N MET A 68 -8.12 -4.01 12.24
CA MET A 68 -8.76 -5.33 12.36
C MET A 68 -7.73 -6.47 12.26
N GLU A 69 -6.82 -6.42 11.29
CA GLU A 69 -5.73 -7.41 11.13
C GLU A 69 -4.83 -7.46 12.37
N ILE A 70 -4.47 -6.30 12.94
CA ILE A 70 -3.69 -6.25 14.19
C ILE A 70 -4.47 -6.86 15.35
N LYS A 71 -5.78 -6.59 15.46
CA LYS A 71 -6.61 -7.14 16.53
C LYS A 71 -6.70 -8.66 16.44
N GLU A 72 -6.88 -9.21 15.25
CA GLU A 72 -6.91 -10.66 15.00
C GLU A 72 -5.55 -11.30 15.36
N ALA A 73 -4.44 -10.71 14.91
CA ALA A 73 -3.10 -11.19 15.28
C ALA A 73 -2.86 -11.11 16.80
N GLN A 74 -3.33 -10.04 17.47
CA GLN A 74 -3.27 -9.93 18.92
C GLN A 74 -4.06 -11.02 19.63
N GLU A 75 -5.26 -11.37 19.12
CA GLU A 75 -6.08 -12.45 19.68
C GLU A 75 -5.38 -13.80 19.58
N VAL A 76 -4.78 -14.12 18.43
CA VAL A 76 -3.97 -15.34 18.24
C VAL A 76 -2.78 -15.36 19.21
N VAL A 77 -2.02 -14.25 19.31
CA VAL A 77 -0.89 -14.16 20.24
C VAL A 77 -1.35 -14.36 21.69
N HIS A 78 -2.46 -13.75 22.09
CA HIS A 78 -3.03 -13.94 23.43
C HIS A 78 -3.41 -15.39 23.69
N GLU A 79 -4.02 -16.07 22.73
CA GLU A 79 -4.36 -17.49 22.86
C GLU A 79 -3.11 -18.36 23.03
N VAL A 80 -2.06 -18.11 22.23
CA VAL A 80 -0.78 -18.82 22.35
C VAL A 80 -0.13 -18.59 23.71
N VAL A 81 -0.08 -17.35 24.18
CA VAL A 81 0.48 -17.01 25.50
C VAL A 81 -0.28 -17.72 26.61
N ASN A 82 -1.61 -17.65 26.59
CA ASN A 82 -2.44 -18.33 27.58
C ASN A 82 -2.21 -19.85 27.60
N GLU A 83 -2.04 -20.45 26.42
CA GLU A 83 -1.77 -21.89 26.30
C GLU A 83 -0.40 -22.26 26.89
N LEU A 84 0.64 -21.45 26.62
CA LEU A 84 1.99 -21.65 27.16
C LEU A 84 2.06 -21.42 28.66
N ASP A 85 1.32 -20.44 29.19
CA ASP A 85 1.27 -20.14 30.63
C ASP A 85 0.65 -21.30 31.44
N ASN A 86 -0.12 -22.18 30.81
CA ASN A 86 -0.69 -23.37 31.44
C ASN A 86 0.30 -24.55 31.51
N ILE A 87 1.48 -24.46 30.88
CA ILE A 87 2.47 -25.53 30.88
C ILE A 87 3.35 -25.39 32.15
N PRO A 88 3.27 -26.33 33.11
CA PRO A 88 3.78 -26.12 34.47
C PRO A 88 5.29 -25.94 34.59
N ASN A 89 6.08 -26.49 33.67
CA ASN A 89 7.55 -26.45 33.71
C ASN A 89 8.17 -25.69 32.52
N PHE A 90 7.35 -24.95 31.77
CA PHE A 90 7.81 -24.39 30.52
C PHE A 90 8.93 -23.37 30.73
N ASN A 91 10.05 -23.61 30.04
CA ASN A 91 11.22 -22.77 30.14
C ASN A 91 10.92 -21.34 29.63
N GLY A 92 10.86 -20.37 30.55
CA GLY A 92 10.65 -18.96 30.23
C GLY A 92 11.68 -18.38 29.25
N ALA A 93 12.91 -18.92 29.19
CA ALA A 93 13.92 -18.50 28.22
C ALA A 93 13.53 -18.84 26.76
N LEU A 94 12.63 -19.82 26.57
CA LEU A 94 12.11 -20.23 25.26
C LEU A 94 10.77 -19.58 24.93
N GLN A 95 10.18 -18.80 25.84
CA GLN A 95 8.81 -18.29 25.69
C GLN A 95 8.62 -17.45 24.43
N HIS A 96 9.48 -16.46 24.21
CA HIS A 96 9.39 -15.62 23.00
C HIS A 96 9.56 -16.44 21.71
N ARG A 97 10.43 -17.45 21.74
CA ARG A 97 10.69 -18.34 20.59
C ARG A 97 9.46 -19.20 20.30
N ALA A 98 8.86 -19.79 21.32
CA ALA A 98 7.67 -20.61 21.20
C ALA A 98 6.46 -19.81 20.75
N ILE A 99 6.28 -18.58 21.25
CA ILE A 99 5.22 -17.68 20.77
C ILE A 99 5.37 -17.42 19.26
N ASN A 100 6.55 -17.01 18.81
CA ASN A 100 6.79 -16.77 17.38
C ASN A 100 6.55 -18.06 16.57
N TRP A 101 7.10 -19.19 17.02
CA TRP A 101 6.95 -20.46 16.33
C TRP A 101 5.48 -20.92 16.22
N LEU A 102 4.70 -20.85 17.31
CA LEU A 102 3.31 -21.29 17.32
C LEU A 102 2.38 -20.33 16.54
N THR A 103 2.66 -19.03 16.57
CA THR A 103 1.90 -18.04 15.78
C THR A 103 2.17 -18.15 14.29
N GLU A 104 3.39 -18.53 13.88
CA GLU A 104 3.74 -18.82 12.49
C GLU A 104 3.26 -20.20 12.01
N ASN A 105 2.97 -21.12 12.94
CA ASN A 105 2.61 -22.51 12.65
C ASN A 105 1.26 -22.89 13.30
N PRO A 106 0.11 -22.44 12.76
CA PRO A 106 -1.20 -22.67 13.38
C PRO A 106 -1.55 -24.14 13.55
N ILE A 107 -1.08 -25.02 12.66
CA ILE A 107 -1.27 -26.48 12.79
C ILE A 107 -0.55 -27.00 14.06
N ARG A 108 0.66 -26.52 14.35
CA ARG A 108 1.39 -26.89 15.56
C ARG A 108 0.66 -26.42 16.80
N PHE A 109 0.09 -25.21 16.76
CA PHE A 109 -0.70 -24.69 17.86
C PHE A 109 -1.96 -25.54 18.13
N VAL A 110 -2.68 -25.96 17.09
CA VAL A 110 -3.83 -26.88 17.25
C VAL A 110 -3.41 -28.20 17.88
N ILE A 111 -2.25 -28.75 17.49
CA ILE A 111 -1.71 -29.98 18.09
C ILE A 111 -1.41 -29.76 19.58
N ILE A 112 -0.70 -28.69 19.94
CA ILE A 112 -0.40 -28.35 21.35
C ILE A 112 -1.67 -28.29 22.19
N LYS A 113 -2.74 -27.65 21.70
CA LYS A 113 -4.01 -27.56 22.42
C LYS A 113 -4.67 -28.93 22.65
N ALA A 114 -4.43 -29.89 21.77
CA ALA A 114 -5.00 -31.23 21.88
C ALA A 114 -4.17 -32.18 22.75
N LEU A 115 -2.93 -31.84 23.09
CA LEU A 115 -2.04 -32.68 23.89
C LEU A 115 -2.36 -32.57 25.40
N PRO A 116 -2.13 -33.64 26.18
CA PRO A 116 -2.06 -33.58 27.64
C PRO A 116 -1.06 -32.54 28.12
N LEU A 117 -1.31 -31.89 29.27
CA LEU A 117 -0.44 -30.82 29.78
C LEU A 117 1.01 -31.24 29.99
N ASP A 118 1.23 -32.50 30.39
CA ASP A 118 2.53 -33.12 30.61
C ASP A 118 3.30 -33.45 29.32
N GLU A 119 2.63 -33.49 28.15
CA GLU A 119 3.28 -33.76 26.86
C GLU A 119 3.62 -32.49 26.05
N LYS A 120 3.04 -31.35 26.41
CA LYS A 120 3.17 -30.10 25.63
C LYS A 120 4.61 -29.58 25.58
N GLU A 121 5.31 -29.58 26.71
CA GLU A 121 6.69 -29.11 26.78
C GLU A 121 7.62 -29.99 25.93
N ASP A 122 7.47 -31.30 26.02
CA ASP A 122 8.25 -32.26 25.24
C ASP A 122 8.02 -32.08 23.74
N TYR A 123 6.77 -31.87 23.32
CA TYR A 123 6.45 -31.56 21.93
C TYR A 123 7.12 -30.27 21.46
N ILE A 124 7.01 -29.18 22.23
CA ILE A 124 7.63 -27.90 21.87
C ILE A 124 9.14 -28.09 21.76
N SER A 125 9.77 -28.73 22.74
CA SER A 125 11.22 -28.96 22.76
C SER A 125 11.70 -29.85 21.61
N SER A 126 10.86 -30.76 21.14
CA SER A 126 11.20 -31.71 20.06
C SER A 126 11.05 -31.11 18.66
N PHE A 127 10.08 -30.21 18.45
CA PHE A 127 9.70 -29.73 17.12
C PHE A 127 9.96 -28.25 16.86
N MET A 128 10.14 -27.45 17.92
CA MET A 128 10.55 -26.07 17.76
C MET A 128 12.00 -26.06 17.26
N PRO A 129 12.28 -25.47 16.07
CA PRO A 129 13.64 -25.36 15.57
C PRO A 129 14.47 -24.51 16.52
#